data_AF-A0A848YCI3-F1
#
_entry.id   AF-A0A848YCI3-F1
#
_cell.length_a   1.000
_cell.length_b   1.000
_cell.length_c   1.000
_cell.angle_alpha   90.00
_cell.angle_beta   90.00
_cell.angle_gamma   90.00
#
_symmetry.space_group_name_H-M   'P 1'
#
loop_
_entity.id
_entity.type
_entity.pdbx_description
1 polymer ?
#
loop_
_entity_poly.entity_id
_entity_poly.type
_entity_poly.pdbx_seq_one_letter_code
_entity_poly.pdbx_strand_id
1 'polypeptide(L)'
;MLFTCKSAGVFAAALGAVFLVAGSAPVSAKPIVKTSFKSYSVPGTSAYALLSYMQRNGPHANGSRALATTAASFRYQADAHTSNGCKLKNFRVTTTFVITLPKATNASKMPSKVRKRWGQFVKHARWHEN
;
A
#
# COMPACT_ATOMS: atom_id res chain seq x y z
N MET A 1 -4.50 18.89 13.41
CA MET A 1 -4.86 18.65 14.83
C MET A 1 -3.60 18.26 15.58
N LEU A 2 -2.98 19.22 16.28
CA LEU A 2 -1.86 18.94 17.18
C LEU A 2 -2.44 18.49 18.52
N PHE A 3 -2.09 17.28 18.96
CA PHE A 3 -2.38 16.82 20.32
C PHE A 3 -1.26 17.33 21.24
N THR A 4 -1.46 18.46 21.90
CA THR A 4 -0.55 18.96 22.93
C THR A 4 -0.80 18.21 24.25
N CYS A 5 0.12 17.34 24.65
CA CYS A 5 0.09 16.65 25.94
C CYS A 5 0.84 17.50 26.97
N LYS A 6 0.14 18.05 27.96
CA LYS A 6 0.72 18.93 29.00
C LYS A 6 1.32 18.05 30.12
N SER A 7 2.61 18.20 30.39
CA SER A 7 3.36 17.45 31.42
C SER A 7 2.99 17.94 32.82
N ALA A 8 2.58 17.04 33.71
CA ALA A 8 2.48 17.31 35.15
C ALA A 8 3.73 16.72 35.83
N GLY A 9 4.60 17.59 36.32
CA GLY A 9 5.73 17.19 37.16
C GLY A 9 5.37 17.33 38.63
N VAL A 10 5.81 16.38 39.47
CA VAL A 10 6.11 16.58 40.89
C VAL A 10 7.26 15.64 41.29
N PHE A 11 8.27 16.20 41.97
CA PHE A 11 9.40 15.53 42.62
C PHE A 11 9.00 14.95 43.99
N ALA A 12 9.51 13.77 44.35
CA ALA A 12 9.89 13.42 45.73
C ALA A 12 10.76 12.14 45.75
N ALA A 13 11.85 12.18 46.52
CA ALA A 13 12.93 11.19 46.59
C ALA A 13 12.73 10.15 47.71
N ALA A 14 13.14 8.89 47.48
CA ALA A 14 13.64 7.97 48.50
C ALA A 14 14.33 6.74 47.87
N LEU A 15 15.43 6.31 48.46
CA LEU A 15 16.40 5.29 48.03
C LEU A 15 15.82 3.87 47.99
N GLY A 16 16.13 3.14 46.90
CA GLY A 16 15.81 1.72 46.72
C GLY A 16 15.88 1.32 45.25
N ALA A 17 17.08 1.23 44.68
CA ALA A 17 17.28 0.98 43.26
C ALA A 17 17.08 -0.51 42.90
N VAL A 18 15.82 -0.95 42.84
CA VAL A 18 15.43 -2.12 42.04
C VAL A 18 15.00 -1.59 40.67
N PHE A 19 15.94 -1.59 39.71
CA PHE A 19 15.61 -1.35 38.30
C PHE A 19 14.80 -2.54 37.79
N LEU A 20 13.48 -2.51 38.02
CA LEU A 20 12.54 -3.31 37.25
C LEU A 20 12.62 -2.82 35.81
N VAL A 21 13.46 -3.48 35.01
CA VAL A 21 13.39 -3.40 33.55
C VAL A 21 12.04 -3.99 33.17
N ALA A 22 11.00 -3.14 33.17
CA ALA A 22 9.70 -3.46 32.61
C ALA A 22 9.95 -3.71 31.11
N GLY A 23 10.17 -4.98 30.76
CA GLY A 23 10.31 -5.41 29.39
C GLY A 23 9.04 -5.06 28.63
N SER A 24 9.06 -3.94 27.92
CA SER A 24 8.07 -3.66 26.89
C SER A 24 8.29 -4.70 25.79
N ALA A 25 7.57 -5.82 25.89
CA ALA A 25 7.51 -6.78 24.80
C ALA A 25 7.15 -6.01 23.52
N PRO A 26 7.89 -6.18 22.42
CA PRO A 26 7.56 -5.50 21.18
C PRO A 26 6.17 -5.96 20.73
N VAL A 27 5.17 -5.10 20.91
CA VAL A 27 3.87 -5.27 20.26
C VAL A 27 4.10 -5.06 18.76
N SER A 28 4.22 -6.17 18.03
CA SER A 28 4.23 -6.15 16.58
C SER A 28 2.81 -5.89 16.07
N ALA A 29 2.43 -4.61 16.01
CA ALA A 29 1.19 -4.21 15.38
C ALA A 29 1.32 -4.36 13.86
N LYS A 30 0.77 -5.43 13.30
CA LYS A 30 0.70 -5.64 11.86
C LYS A 30 -0.46 -4.83 11.26
N PRO A 31 -0.25 -4.06 10.18
CA PRO A 31 -1.35 -3.42 9.49
C PRO A 31 -2.25 -4.46 8.84
N ILE A 32 -3.55 -4.14 8.74
CA ILE A 32 -4.50 -4.92 7.96
C ILE A 32 -4.29 -4.53 6.50
N VAL A 33 -3.81 -5.45 5.66
CA VAL A 33 -3.56 -5.21 4.24
C VAL A 33 -4.69 -5.81 3.41
N LYS A 34 -5.27 -5.00 2.52
CA LYS A 34 -6.26 -5.43 1.53
C LYS A 34 -5.73 -5.11 0.13
N THR A 35 -5.68 -6.10 -0.75
CA THR A 35 -5.22 -5.91 -2.13
C THR A 35 -6.32 -6.32 -3.10
N SER A 36 -6.59 -5.48 -4.10
CA SER A 36 -7.55 -5.75 -5.16
C SER A 36 -6.94 -5.46 -6.53
N PHE A 37 -7.40 -6.17 -7.57
CA PHE A 37 -6.91 -6.03 -8.93
C PHE A 37 -8.00 -5.45 -9.83
N LYS A 38 -7.64 -4.43 -10.62
CA LYS A 38 -8.45 -3.87 -11.71
C LYS A 38 -7.71 -4.05 -13.02
N SER A 39 -8.45 -4.01 -14.12
CA SER A 39 -7.90 -4.10 -15.46
C SER A 39 -8.31 -2.90 -16.32
N TYR A 40 -7.44 -2.48 -17.23
CA TYR A 40 -7.79 -1.55 -18.30
C TYR A 40 -7.52 -2.19 -19.66
N SER A 41 -8.38 -1.89 -20.63
CA SER A 41 -8.36 -2.51 -21.96
C SER A 41 -7.25 -1.94 -22.83
N VAL A 42 -6.50 -2.83 -23.49
CA VAL A 42 -5.43 -2.50 -24.44
C VAL A 42 -5.72 -3.17 -25.77
N PRO A 43 -6.12 -2.43 -26.83
CA PRO A 43 -6.26 -2.95 -28.17
C PRO A 43 -4.92 -3.10 -28.89
N GLY A 44 -4.91 -3.98 -29.89
CA GLY A 44 -3.75 -4.22 -30.76
C GLY A 44 -3.32 -5.68 -30.80
N THR A 45 -2.55 -6.01 -31.84
CA THR A 45 -2.06 -7.38 -32.11
C THR A 45 -0.54 -7.46 -32.22
N SER A 46 0.17 -6.32 -32.21
CA SER A 46 1.64 -6.24 -32.25
C SER A 46 2.19 -5.62 -30.96
N ALA A 47 3.45 -5.92 -30.62
CA ALA A 47 4.11 -5.36 -29.44
C ALA A 47 4.12 -3.82 -29.46
N TYR A 48 4.41 -3.25 -30.64
CA TYR A 48 4.43 -1.80 -30.84
C TYR A 48 3.04 -1.18 -30.62
N ALA A 49 1.98 -1.79 -31.16
CA ALA A 49 0.61 -1.27 -31.00
C ALA A 49 0.18 -1.28 -29.52
N LEU A 50 0.48 -2.38 -28.80
CA LEU A 50 0.17 -2.50 -27.38
C LEU A 50 0.91 -1.44 -26.56
N LEU A 51 2.23 -1.31 -26.74
CA LEU A 51 3.05 -0.35 -26.00
C LEU A 51 2.64 1.10 -26.31
N SER A 52 2.50 1.43 -27.59
CA SER A 52 2.10 2.77 -28.04
C SER A 52 0.74 3.17 -27.49
N TYR A 53 -0.20 2.22 -27.42
CA TYR A 53 -1.51 2.48 -26.82
C TYR A 53 -1.39 2.76 -25.32
N MET A 54 -0.64 1.93 -24.58
CA MET A 54 -0.44 2.13 -23.13
C MET A 54 0.28 3.44 -22.81
N GLN A 55 1.27 3.85 -23.61
CA GLN A 55 1.97 5.13 -23.41
C GLN A 55 1.03 6.34 -23.55
N ARG A 56 0.04 6.26 -24.45
CA ARG A 56 -0.93 7.34 -24.68
C ARG A 56 -2.14 7.30 -23.74
N ASN A 57 -2.61 6.09 -23.41
CA ASN A 57 -3.91 5.86 -22.78
C ASN A 57 -3.83 5.11 -21.45
N GLY A 58 -2.64 4.77 -20.99
CA GLY A 58 -2.44 4.08 -19.72
C GLY A 58 -2.96 4.89 -18.53
N PRO A 59 -3.19 4.24 -17.38
CA PRO A 59 -3.50 4.93 -16.14
C PRO A 59 -2.43 5.98 -15.79
N HIS A 60 -2.78 6.95 -14.95
CA HIS A 60 -1.81 7.92 -14.44
C HIS A 60 -1.26 7.49 -13.09
N ALA A 61 0.05 7.67 -12.90
CA ALA A 61 0.72 7.64 -11.61
C ALA A 61 1.55 8.93 -11.48
N ASN A 62 1.40 9.65 -10.36
CA ASN A 62 2.12 10.89 -10.08
C ASN A 62 2.09 11.91 -11.24
N GLY A 63 0.91 12.06 -11.87
CA GLY A 63 0.71 13.00 -12.99
C GLY A 63 1.22 12.53 -14.36
N SER A 64 1.87 11.37 -14.45
CA SER A 64 2.40 10.82 -15.71
C SER A 64 1.70 9.51 -16.11
N ARG A 65 1.69 9.20 -17.41
CA ARG A 65 1.15 7.93 -17.91
C ARG A 65 2.03 6.75 -17.47
N ALA A 66 1.39 5.67 -17.05
CA ALA A 66 2.03 4.46 -16.60
C ALA A 66 1.43 3.22 -17.28
N LEU A 67 2.20 2.14 -17.34
CA LEU A 67 1.77 0.88 -17.95
C LEU A 67 0.93 0.02 -16.98
N ALA A 68 1.15 0.20 -15.69
CA ALA A 68 0.38 -0.35 -14.58
C ALA A 68 0.45 0.66 -13.42
N THR A 69 -0.44 0.55 -12.45
CA THR A 69 -0.42 1.44 -11.27
C THR A 69 -0.85 0.72 -10.02
N THR A 70 -0.32 1.18 -8.88
CA THR A 70 -0.78 0.80 -7.55
C THR A 70 -1.24 2.04 -6.80
N ALA A 71 -2.51 2.07 -6.45
CA ALA A 71 -3.07 3.12 -5.60
C ALA A 71 -3.19 2.60 -4.16
N ALA A 72 -2.69 3.36 -3.19
CA ALA A 72 -2.77 3.04 -1.77
C ALA A 72 -3.69 4.02 -1.03
N SER A 73 -4.49 3.50 -0.10
CA SER A 73 -5.27 4.30 0.84
C SER A 73 -5.12 3.76 2.25
N PHE A 74 -5.11 4.66 3.24
CA PHE A 74 -4.86 4.33 4.64
C PHE A 74 -6.04 4.76 5.51
N ARG A 75 -6.47 3.86 6.40
CA ARG A 75 -7.47 4.15 7.44
C ARG A 75 -6.89 3.84 8.81
N TYR A 76 -6.94 4.83 9.69
CA TYR A 76 -6.46 4.75 11.07
C TYR A 76 -7.64 4.63 12.03
N GLN A 77 -7.54 3.76 13.03
CA GLN A 77 -8.51 3.60 14.10
C GLN A 77 -7.77 3.43 15.44
N ALA A 78 -8.25 4.06 16.50
CA ALA A 78 -7.67 3.95 17.83
C ALA A 78 -8.74 4.22 18.89
N ASP A 79 -8.62 3.58 20.04
CA ASP A 79 -9.38 3.92 21.24
C ASP A 79 -8.53 4.90 22.07
N ALA A 80 -9.04 6.09 22.37
CA ALA A 80 -8.35 7.06 23.21
C ALA A 80 -8.62 6.77 24.70
N HIS A 81 -7.57 6.69 25.52
CA HIS A 81 -7.71 6.55 26.96
C HIS A 81 -6.97 7.68 27.68
N THR A 82 -7.68 8.40 28.56
CA THR A 82 -7.21 9.61 29.24
C THR A 82 -7.34 9.49 30.76
N SER A 83 -6.88 8.39 31.36
CA SER A 83 -6.91 8.25 32.81
C SER A 83 -5.63 8.68 33.51
N ASN A 84 -4.49 8.81 32.79
CA ASN A 84 -3.19 9.29 33.31
C ASN A 84 -2.19 9.59 32.16
N GLY A 85 -2.59 10.44 31.20
CA GLY A 85 -1.84 10.73 29.96
C GLY A 85 -2.48 10.15 28.70
N CYS A 86 -2.09 10.64 27.52
CA CYS A 86 -2.64 10.22 26.23
C CYS A 86 -2.07 8.84 25.85
N LYS A 87 -2.87 7.79 26.01
CA LYS A 87 -2.53 6.45 25.51
C LYS A 87 -3.53 6.03 24.44
N LEU A 88 -3.03 5.74 23.25
CA LEU A 88 -3.80 5.07 22.20
C LEU A 88 -3.86 3.58 22.52
N LYS A 89 -5.07 3.04 22.68
CA LYS A 89 -5.34 1.61 22.80
C LYS A 89 -5.87 1.08 21.46
N ASN A 90 -5.61 -0.20 21.19
CA ASN A 90 -6.15 -0.91 20.02
C ASN A 90 -5.93 -0.18 18.67
N PHE A 91 -4.77 0.47 18.52
CA PHE A 91 -4.45 1.18 17.28
C PHE A 91 -4.40 0.20 16.10
N ARG A 92 -5.20 0.46 15.08
CA ARG A 92 -5.27 -0.31 13.84
C ARG A 92 -5.02 0.60 12.64
N VAL A 93 -4.14 0.13 11.75
CA VAL A 93 -3.94 0.70 10.42
C VAL A 93 -4.48 -0.29 9.40
N THR A 94 -5.40 0.14 8.55
CA THR A 94 -5.82 -0.61 7.38
C THR A 94 -5.25 0.05 6.13
N THR A 95 -4.48 -0.70 5.36
CA THR A 95 -3.91 -0.29 4.08
C THR A 95 -4.66 -1.01 2.96
N THR A 96 -5.25 -0.27 2.04
CA THR A 96 -5.93 -0.84 0.86
C THR A 96 -5.17 -0.47 -0.41
N PHE A 97 -4.73 -1.48 -1.14
CA PHE A 97 -4.08 -1.41 -2.43
C PHE A 97 -5.04 -1.76 -3.56
N VAL A 98 -5.06 -0.93 -4.60
CA VAL A 98 -5.76 -1.19 -5.86
C VAL A 98 -4.72 -1.22 -6.98
N ILE A 99 -4.43 -2.40 -7.48
CA ILE A 99 -3.45 -2.62 -8.56
C ILE A 99 -4.20 -2.66 -9.89
N THR A 100 -3.85 -1.77 -10.82
CA THR A 100 -4.46 -1.69 -12.15
C THR A 100 -3.50 -2.21 -13.21
N LEU A 101 -3.88 -3.31 -13.89
CA LEU A 101 -3.06 -4.01 -14.88
C LEU A 101 -3.63 -3.90 -16.30
N PRO A 102 -2.78 -3.94 -17.34
CA PRO A 102 -3.27 -3.97 -18.72
C PRO A 102 -3.86 -5.33 -19.08
N LYS A 103 -4.96 -5.31 -19.84
CA LYS A 103 -5.61 -6.50 -20.41
C LYS A 103 -5.78 -6.33 -21.91
N ALA A 104 -5.16 -7.21 -22.68
CA ALA A 104 -5.29 -7.20 -24.13
C ALA A 104 -6.71 -7.62 -24.56
N THR A 105 -7.35 -6.81 -25.41
CA THR A 105 -8.70 -7.11 -25.94
C THR A 105 -8.67 -8.09 -27.11
N ASN A 106 -7.58 -8.12 -27.87
CA ASN A 106 -7.44 -8.92 -29.10
C ASN A 106 -6.38 -10.02 -28.96
N ALA A 107 -6.17 -10.56 -27.75
CA ALA A 107 -5.13 -11.54 -27.48
C ALA A 107 -5.19 -12.80 -28.37
N SER A 108 -6.39 -13.24 -28.75
CA SER A 108 -6.58 -14.39 -29.66
C SER A 108 -6.08 -14.13 -31.08
N LYS A 109 -6.05 -12.87 -31.52
CA LYS A 109 -5.60 -12.45 -32.86
C LYS A 109 -4.11 -12.10 -32.91
N MET A 110 -3.41 -12.17 -31.78
CA MET A 110 -1.97 -11.92 -31.72
C MET A 110 -1.18 -13.09 -32.30
N PRO A 111 -0.06 -12.83 -33.01
CA PRO A 111 0.92 -13.86 -33.29
C PRO A 111 1.37 -14.55 -31.99
N SER A 112 1.58 -15.87 -32.03
CA SER A 112 1.87 -16.69 -30.84
C SER A 112 3.02 -16.12 -29.98
N LYS A 113 4.08 -15.64 -30.64
CA LYS A 113 5.24 -15.01 -30.01
C LYS A 113 4.87 -13.72 -29.27
N VAL A 114 4.01 -12.88 -29.84
CA VAL A 114 3.53 -11.64 -29.22
C VAL A 114 2.64 -11.98 -28.03
N ARG A 115 1.70 -12.92 -28.18
CA ARG A 115 0.82 -13.36 -27.09
C ARG A 115 1.60 -13.89 -25.89
N LYS A 116 2.63 -14.71 -26.13
CA LYS A 116 3.51 -15.24 -25.07
C LYS A 116 4.23 -14.10 -24.33
N ARG A 117 4.84 -13.17 -25.06
CA ARG A 117 5.56 -12.02 -24.49
C ARG A 117 4.63 -11.07 -23.74
N TRP A 118 3.42 -10.85 -24.26
CA TRP A 118 2.39 -10.08 -23.57
C TRP A 118 2.02 -10.71 -22.21
N GLY A 119 1.81 -12.03 -22.18
CA GLY A 119 1.56 -12.75 -20.93
C GLY A 119 2.71 -12.60 -19.92
N GLN A 120 3.95 -12.68 -20.38
CA GLN A 120 5.14 -12.46 -19.53
C GLN A 120 5.20 -11.02 -19.01
N PHE A 121 4.93 -10.03 -19.86
CA PHE A 121 4.88 -8.63 -19.49
C PHE A 121 3.80 -8.38 -18.41
N VAL A 122 2.57 -8.85 -18.60
CA VAL A 122 1.49 -8.68 -17.61
C VAL A 122 1.83 -9.39 -16.29
N LYS A 123 2.45 -10.58 -16.35
CA LYS A 123 2.93 -11.29 -15.15
C LYS A 123 4.00 -10.49 -14.41
N HIS A 124 4.95 -9.92 -15.13
CA HIS A 124 6.02 -9.10 -14.55
C HIS A 124 5.48 -7.80 -13.97
N ALA A 125 4.58 -7.11 -14.68
CA ALA A 125 3.88 -5.93 -14.17
C ALA A 125 3.12 -6.25 -12.88
N ARG A 126 2.40 -7.37 -12.83
CA ARG A 126 1.72 -7.82 -11.59
C ARG A 126 2.67 -8.04 -10.42
N TRP A 127 3.87 -8.57 -10.68
CA TRP A 127 4.89 -8.77 -9.65
C TRP A 127 5.52 -7.44 -9.20
N HIS A 128 5.79 -6.52 -10.13
CA HIS A 128 6.33 -5.20 -9.83
C HIS A 128 5.38 -4.35 -8.97
N GLU A 129 4.08 -4.43 -9.23
CA GLU A 129 3.06 -3.63 -8.55
C GLU A 129 2.64 -4.18 -7.17
N ASN A 130 3.10 -5.36 -6.77
CA ASN A 130 2.59 -6.07 -5.59
C ASN A 130 3.67 -6.34 -4.55
#